data_AF-A0A803MI10-F1
#
_entry.id   AF-A0A803MI10-F1
#
_cell.length_a   1.000
_cell.length_b   1.000
_cell.length_c   1.000
_cell.angle_alpha   90.00
_cell.angle_beta   90.00
_cell.angle_gamma   90.00
#
_symmetry.space_group_name_H-M   'P 1'
#
loop_
_entity.id
_entity.type
_entity.pdbx_description
1 polymer ?
#
loop_
_entity_poly.entity_id
_entity_poly.type
_entity_poly.pdbx_seq_one_letter_code
_entity_poly.pdbx_strand_id
1 'polypeptide(L)'
;MAVSMASDASTTTSSCLVFDAFQHLLHQMKQSDIRIIVCHEPLILVSGVSKTLKPKIKLLNDLGLSGSDLVQTVVWNPSMLRQRLGPAIDAFRTILGSDQSVV
;
A
#
# COMPACT_ATOMS: atom_id res chain seq x y z
N MET A 1 38.84 4.42 -35.16
CA MET A 1 37.98 5.61 -35.33
C MET A 1 36.56 5.07 -35.36
N ALA A 2 35.64 5.21 -34.40
CA ALA A 2 35.50 6.02 -33.19
C ALA A 2 34.80 5.15 -32.10
N VAL A 3 35.27 5.16 -30.85
CA VAL A 3 34.72 5.85 -29.65
C VAL A 3 33.36 5.35 -29.14
N SER A 4 33.38 4.85 -27.89
CA SER A 4 32.27 4.47 -27.01
C SER A 4 31.21 5.55 -26.82
N MET A 5 29.95 5.15 -26.60
CA MET A 5 29.08 5.70 -25.54
C MET A 5 28.09 4.62 -25.06
N ALA A 6 28.10 4.38 -23.75
CA ALA A 6 27.19 3.53 -23.00
C ALA A 6 25.88 4.28 -22.67
N SER A 7 24.77 3.56 -22.45
CA SER A 7 23.87 3.89 -21.33
C SER A 7 22.81 2.79 -21.11
N ASP A 8 22.69 2.39 -19.86
CA ASP A 8 21.87 1.30 -19.34
C ASP A 8 20.37 1.42 -19.67
N ALA A 9 19.79 0.36 -20.24
CA ALA A 9 18.34 0.25 -20.50
C ALA A 9 17.67 -0.90 -19.73
N SER A 10 18.27 -1.39 -18.64
CA SER A 10 17.74 -2.54 -17.88
C SER A 10 17.12 -2.20 -16.52
N THR A 11 17.20 -0.96 -16.04
CA THR A 11 16.78 -0.61 -14.66
C THR A 11 15.43 0.09 -14.55
N THR A 12 14.85 0.57 -15.66
CA THR A 12 13.63 1.40 -15.65
C THR A 12 12.33 0.63 -15.91
N THR A 13 12.40 -0.62 -16.40
CA THR A 13 11.21 -1.41 -16.78
C THR A 13 10.58 -2.16 -15.59
N SER A 14 11.37 -2.48 -14.57
CA SER A 14 10.86 -3.19 -13.38
C SER A 14 10.12 -2.27 -12.41
N SER A 15 10.49 -0.99 -12.37
CA SER A 15 9.94 0.03 -11.47
C SER A 15 8.57 0.55 -11.91
N CYS A 16 8.33 0.69 -13.22
CA CYS A 16 7.01 1.08 -13.74
C CYS A 16 5.96 -0.01 -13.56
N LEU A 17 6.31 -1.30 -13.69
CA LEU A 17 5.35 -2.40 -13.49
C LEU A 17 4.88 -2.54 -12.05
N VAL A 18 5.77 -2.30 -11.08
CA VAL A 18 5.39 -2.26 -9.66
C VAL A 18 4.45 -1.08 -9.43
N PHE A 19 4.76 0.08 -10.01
CA PHE A 19 3.96 1.28 -9.90
C PHE A 19 2.57 1.11 -10.52
N ASP A 20 2.48 0.54 -11.73
CA ASP A 20 1.22 0.25 -12.42
C ASP A 20 0.41 -0.83 -11.70
N ALA A 21 1.05 -1.87 -11.18
CA ALA A 21 0.38 -2.89 -10.37
C ALA A 21 -0.14 -2.30 -9.04
N PHE A 22 0.61 -1.39 -8.43
CA PHE A 22 0.18 -0.61 -7.27
C PHE A 22 -1.01 0.28 -7.62
N GLN A 23 -0.92 1.03 -8.71
CA GLN A 23 -1.92 2.00 -9.15
C GLN A 23 -3.21 1.31 -9.59
N HIS A 24 -3.12 0.13 -10.21
CA HIS A 24 -4.28 -0.70 -10.56
C HIS A 24 -4.92 -1.37 -9.33
N LEU A 25 -4.14 -1.69 -8.29
CA LEU A 25 -4.67 -2.18 -7.01
C LEU A 25 -5.37 -1.08 -6.20
N LEU A 26 -4.80 0.13 -6.27
CA LEU A 26 -5.17 1.32 -5.54
C LEU A 26 -5.66 2.37 -6.53
N HIS A 27 -6.67 2.03 -7.34
CA HIS A 27 -7.23 2.88 -8.40
C HIS A 27 -7.72 4.27 -7.92
N GLN A 28 -7.63 4.53 -6.61
CA GLN A 28 -7.97 5.78 -5.93
C GLN A 28 -6.74 6.64 -5.53
N MET A 29 -5.51 6.15 -5.69
CA MET A 29 -4.29 6.86 -5.27
C MET A 29 -3.60 7.59 -6.40
N LYS A 30 -3.11 8.81 -6.11
CA LYS A 30 -2.33 9.61 -7.06
C LYS A 30 -0.85 9.22 -7.01
N GLN A 31 -0.11 9.54 -8.06
CA GLN A 31 1.34 9.30 -8.11
C GLN A 31 2.10 10.00 -6.98
N SER A 32 1.65 11.19 -6.56
CA SER A 32 2.19 11.92 -5.41
C SER A 32 2.11 11.11 -4.11
N ASP A 33 0.97 10.44 -3.91
CA ASP A 33 0.69 9.70 -2.69
C ASP A 33 1.55 8.44 -2.63
N ILE A 34 1.68 7.75 -3.78
CA ILE A 34 2.58 6.60 -3.93
C ILE A 34 4.02 7.02 -3.63
N ARG A 35 4.47 8.17 -4.14
CA ARG A 35 5.82 8.68 -3.87
C ARG A 35 6.04 8.92 -2.37
N ILE A 36 5.09 9.54 -1.67
CA ILE A 36 5.19 9.78 -0.22
C ILE A 36 5.32 8.45 0.53
N ILE A 37 4.46 7.49 0.20
CA ILE A 37 4.45 6.16 0.82
C ILE A 37 5.78 5.43 0.59
N VAL A 38 6.28 5.40 -0.64
CA VAL A 38 7.54 4.73 -0.98
C VAL A 38 8.74 5.41 -0.31
N CYS A 39 8.74 6.75 -0.20
CA CYS A 39 9.79 7.48 0.49
C CYS A 39 9.81 7.20 1.99
N HIS A 40 8.65 7.10 2.63
CA HIS A 40 8.56 6.78 4.05
C HIS A 40 8.79 5.29 4.33
N GLU A 41 8.43 4.44 3.36
CA GLU A 41 8.33 3.01 3.53
C GLU A 41 8.89 2.26 2.31
N PRO A 42 10.21 2.30 2.08
CA PRO A 42 10.80 1.71 0.88
C PRO A 42 10.62 0.18 0.82
N LEU A 43 10.44 -0.46 1.97
CA LEU A 43 10.22 -1.91 2.06
C LEU A 43 8.91 -2.37 1.40
N ILE A 44 7.95 -1.48 1.11
CA ILE A 44 6.72 -1.93 0.43
C ILE A 44 6.97 -2.36 -1.01
N LEU A 45 8.02 -1.83 -1.65
CA LEU A 45 8.42 -2.21 -3.00
C LEU A 45 8.93 -3.66 -3.07
N VAL A 46 9.49 -4.15 -1.97
CA VAL A 46 9.96 -5.53 -1.83
C VAL A 46 8.85 -6.44 -1.29
N SER A 47 7.87 -5.85 -0.59
CA SER A 47 6.69 -6.57 -0.15
C SER A 47 5.77 -6.88 -1.34
N GLY A 48 5.40 -8.14 -1.52
CA GLY A 48 4.59 -8.53 -2.67
C GLY A 48 3.19 -7.91 -2.63
N VAL A 49 2.94 -6.93 -3.50
CA VAL A 49 1.68 -6.14 -3.60
C VAL A 49 0.41 -6.99 -3.51
N SER A 50 0.38 -8.08 -4.27
CA SER A 50 -0.76 -8.99 -4.31
C SER A 50 -0.98 -9.77 -3.00
N LYS A 51 0.10 -10.07 -2.28
CA LYS A 51 0.09 -10.92 -1.08
C LYS A 51 0.01 -10.12 0.23
N THR A 52 0.56 -8.90 0.27
CA THR A 52 0.63 -8.09 1.49
C THR A 52 -0.32 -6.90 1.44
N LEU A 53 -0.37 -6.18 0.32
CA LEU A 53 -1.15 -4.94 0.22
C LEU A 53 -2.65 -5.19 0.02
N LYS A 54 -3.04 -6.06 -0.91
CA LYS A 54 -4.46 -6.40 -1.15
C LYS A 54 -5.23 -6.76 0.13
N PRO A 55 -4.78 -7.73 0.94
CA PRO A 55 -5.55 -8.12 2.12
C PRO A 55 -5.63 -7.00 3.16
N LYS A 56 -4.62 -6.14 3.27
CA LYS A 56 -4.64 -5.00 4.21
C LYS A 56 -5.58 -3.90 3.76
N ILE A 57 -5.55 -3.56 2.47
CA ILE A 57 -6.49 -2.60 1.90
C ILE A 57 -7.92 -3.10 2.01
N LYS A 58 -8.16 -4.39 1.74
CA LYS A 58 -9.46 -5.01 1.94
C LYS A 58 -9.91 -4.89 3.40
N LEU A 59 -9.04 -5.23 4.34
CA LEU A 59 -9.34 -5.15 5.77
C LEU A 59 -9.59 -3.71 6.26
N LEU A 60 -8.91 -2.71 5.70
CA LEU A 60 -9.23 -1.30 5.96
C LEU A 60 -10.60 -0.90 5.38
N ASN A 61 -10.96 -1.39 4.19
CA ASN A 61 -12.31 -1.22 3.65
C ASN A 61 -13.37 -1.93 4.50
N ASP A 62 -13.08 -3.13 5.01
CA ASP A 62 -13.98 -3.88 5.90
C ASP A 62 -14.17 -3.17 7.25
N LEU A 63 -13.23 -2.29 7.65
CA LEU A 63 -13.36 -1.38 8.79
C LEU A 63 -14.11 -0.07 8.46
N GLY A 64 -14.54 0.12 7.22
CA GLY A 64 -15.25 1.32 6.76
C GLY A 64 -14.37 2.41 6.16
N LEU A 65 -13.05 2.21 6.08
CA LEU A 65 -12.16 3.16 5.41
C LEU A 65 -12.18 2.93 3.90
N SER A 66 -12.77 3.87 3.17
CA SER A 66 -12.83 3.84 1.71
C SER A 66 -12.48 5.21 1.14
N GLY A 67 -12.39 5.33 -0.18
CA GLY A 67 -12.29 6.65 -0.79
C GLY A 67 -10.95 7.35 -0.51
N SER A 68 -11.05 8.67 -0.30
CA SER A 68 -9.95 9.52 0.14
C SER A 68 -9.43 9.18 1.52
N ASP A 69 -10.29 8.69 2.42
CA ASP A 69 -9.95 8.50 3.82
C ASP A 69 -8.98 7.32 3.97
N LEU A 70 -9.19 6.27 3.18
CA LEU A 70 -8.25 5.18 3.03
C LEU A 70 -6.89 5.68 2.54
N VAL A 71 -6.88 6.49 1.48
CA VAL A 71 -5.64 7.03 0.91
C VAL A 71 -4.90 7.90 1.91
N GLN A 72 -5.60 8.83 2.57
CA GLN A 72 -5.00 9.71 3.58
C GLN A 72 -4.46 8.92 4.77
N THR A 73 -5.17 7.91 5.25
CA THR A 73 -4.71 7.06 6.35
C THR A 73 -3.41 6.35 5.99
N VAL A 74 -3.32 5.80 4.78
CA VAL A 74 -2.11 5.11 4.31
C VAL A 74 -0.97 6.08 4.06
N VAL A 75 -1.23 7.27 3.52
CA VAL A 75 -0.22 8.31 3.31
C VAL A 75 0.34 8.84 4.64
N TRP A 76 -0.54 9.04 5.63
CA TRP A 76 -0.13 9.53 6.95
C TRP A 76 0.67 8.47 7.71
N ASN A 77 0.25 7.20 7.64
CA ASN A 77 0.99 6.12 8.29
C ASN A 77 1.26 4.94 7.36
N PRO A 78 2.27 5.05 6.47
CA PRO A 78 2.66 3.99 5.55
C PRO A 78 3.05 2.69 6.26
N SER A 79 3.56 2.81 7.50
CA SER A 79 4.03 1.67 8.29
C SER A 79 2.93 0.69 8.70
N MET A 80 1.66 1.12 8.72
CA MET A 80 0.52 0.23 8.93
C MET A 80 0.43 -0.86 7.86
N LEU A 81 0.91 -0.59 6.64
CA LEU A 81 0.98 -1.59 5.58
C LEU A 81 2.02 -2.69 5.83
N ARG A 82 2.92 -2.55 6.82
CA ARG A 82 3.77 -3.64 7.33
C ARG A 82 3.19 -4.34 8.55
N GLN A 83 2.42 -3.65 9.39
CA GLN A 83 1.88 -4.19 10.63
C GLN A 83 0.85 -5.33 10.41
N ARG A 84 0.70 -6.19 11.43
CA ARG A 84 -0.33 -7.25 11.46
C ARG A 84 -1.64 -6.66 11.98
N LEU A 85 -2.40 -6.04 11.09
CA LEU A 85 -3.64 -5.34 11.45
C LEU A 85 -4.76 -6.31 11.91
N GLY A 86 -4.86 -7.50 11.32
CA GLY A 86 -5.88 -8.50 11.67
C GLY A 86 -5.94 -8.83 13.17
N PRO A 87 -4.86 -9.35 13.77
CA PRO A 87 -4.84 -9.66 15.20
C PRO A 87 -5.10 -8.46 16.11
N ALA A 88 -4.66 -7.26 15.71
CA ALA A 88 -4.92 -6.05 16.47
C ALA A 88 -6.41 -5.70 16.46
N ILE A 89 -7.05 -5.78 15.30
CA ILE A 89 -8.50 -5.55 15.15
C ILE A 89 -9.29 -6.61 15.91
N ASP A 90 -8.90 -7.88 15.82
CA ASP A 90 -9.57 -8.97 16.55
C ASP A 90 -9.49 -8.75 18.07
N ALA A 91 -8.34 -8.31 18.57
CA ALA A 91 -8.15 -7.94 19.97
C ALA A 91 -9.05 -6.76 20.36
N PHE A 92 -9.09 -5.70 19.53
CA PHE A 92 -9.98 -4.56 19.78
C PHE A 92 -11.45 -4.96 19.76
N ARG A 93 -11.90 -5.80 18.83
CA ARG A 93 -13.26 -6.35 18.79
C ARG A 93 -13.60 -7.17 20.04
N THR A 94 -12.63 -7.91 20.57
CA THR A 94 -12.80 -8.69 21.80
C THR A 94 -12.96 -7.80 23.03
N ILE A 95 -12.22 -6.69 23.11
CA ILE A 95 -12.23 -5.77 24.27
C ILE A 95 -13.41 -4.81 24.21
N LEU A 96 -13.72 -4.25 23.05
CA LEU A 96 -14.74 -3.22 22.86
C LEU A 96 -16.14 -3.80 22.60
N GLY A 97 -16.24 -5.11 22.33
CA GLY A 97 -17.44 -5.75 21.82
C GLY A 97 -17.52 -5.64 20.29
N SER A 98 -18.14 -6.63 19.64
CA SER A 98 -18.36 -6.61 18.20
C SER A 98 -19.40 -5.56 17.82
N ASP A 99 -19.23 -4.93 16.65
CA ASP A 99 -20.18 -3.99 16.01
C ASP A 99 -21.59 -4.57 15.74
N GLN A 100 -21.86 -5.81 16.17
CA GLN A 100 -23.18 -6.45 16.11
C GLN A 100 -24.20 -5.86 17.11
N SER A 101 -23.84 -4.80 17.84
CA SER A 101 -24.73 -4.02 18.72
C SER A 101 -25.00 -2.62 18.17
N VAL A 102 -25.30 -2.51 16.87
CA VAL A 102 -25.97 -1.32 16.32
C VAL A 102 -27.35 -1.77 15.86
N VAL A 103 -28.31 -1.71 16.79
CA VAL A 103 -29.76 -1.85 16.57
C VAL A 103 -30.39 -0.47 16.63
#